data_AF-A0A7D4CA96-F1
#
_entry.id   AF-A0A7D4CA96-F1
#
_cell.length_a   1.000
_cell.length_b   1.000
_cell.length_c   1.000
_cell.angle_alpha   90.00
_cell.angle_beta   90.00
_cell.angle_gamma   90.00
#
_symmetry.space_group_name_H-M   'P 1'
#
loop_
_entity.id
_entity.type
_entity.pdbx_description
1 polymer ?
#
loop_
_entity_poly.entity_id
_entity_poly.type
_entity_poly.pdbx_seq_one_letter_code
_entity_poly.pdbx_strand_id
1 'polypeptide(L)'
;MDEAQDTSSIQKEIIEKCFNDNVIIQWIGDSNQAIMNYNEEESAWNPDDRKYGLLKLTDSKRVSQPIADIIKNVAVNKYKVLSGQSNVNLKPVIILFDEHTKSNVLQKYAELTISKNHFSIMKKNLYMKFHK
;
A
#
# COMPACT_ATOMS: atom_id res chain seq x y z
N MET A 1 5.81 -8.41 14.14
CA MET A 1 6.15 -8.80 12.76
C MET A 1 5.40 -7.87 11.84
N ASP A 2 6.12 -7.04 11.10
CA ASP A 2 5.55 -6.17 10.06
C ASP A 2 5.66 -6.86 8.69
N GLU A 3 4.83 -6.47 7.72
CA GLU A 3 4.74 -7.12 6.39
C GLU A 3 4.58 -8.65 6.48
N ALA A 4 3.70 -9.10 7.39
CA ALA A 4 3.52 -10.52 7.71
C ALA A 4 3.13 -11.40 6.49
N GLN A 5 2.52 -10.81 5.46
CA GLN A 5 2.14 -11.52 4.23
C GLN A 5 3.32 -12.00 3.39
N ASP A 6 4.51 -11.41 3.58
CA ASP A 6 5.74 -11.79 2.87
C ASP A 6 6.63 -12.70 3.73
N THR A 7 6.12 -13.22 4.85
CA THR A 7 6.84 -14.18 5.70
C THR A 7 6.58 -15.61 5.23
N SER A 8 7.66 -16.36 4.96
CA SER A 8 7.61 -17.78 4.59
C SER A 8 7.27 -18.69 5.78
N SER A 9 6.89 -19.94 5.49
CA SER A 9 6.54 -20.93 6.52
C SER A 9 7.69 -21.23 7.48
N ILE A 10 8.91 -21.33 6.96
CA ILE A 10 10.11 -21.58 7.79
C ILE A 10 10.39 -20.40 8.71
N GLN A 11 10.31 -19.17 8.21
CA GLN A 11 10.50 -17.97 9.05
C GLN A 11 9.46 -17.88 10.16
N LYS A 12 8.19 -18.16 9.84
CA LYS A 12 7.11 -18.20 10.81
C LYS A 12 7.37 -19.24 11.90
N GLU A 13 7.76 -20.46 11.53
CA GLU A 13 8.08 -21.53 12.47
C GLU A 13 9.23 -21.13 13.42
N ILE A 14 10.29 -20.53 12.88
CA ILE A 14 11.42 -20.04 13.68
C ILE A 14 10.93 -19.01 14.70
N ILE A 15 10.16 -18.01 14.26
CA ILE A 15 9.62 -16.96 15.13
C ILE A 15 8.75 -17.55 16.24
N GLU A 16 7.83 -18.46 15.90
CA GLU A 16 6.93 -19.10 16.87
C GLU A 16 7.69 -19.98 17.87
N LYS A 17 8.83 -20.58 17.49
CA LYS A 17 9.69 -21.37 18.39
C LYS A 17 10.66 -20.51 19.24
N CYS A 18 10.97 -19.29 18.81
CA CYS A 18 11.88 -18.41 19.54
C CYS A 18 11.30 -17.86 20.85
N PHE A 19 9.97 -17.84 20.98
CA PHE A 19 9.28 -17.25 22.13
C PHE A 19 8.36 -18.27 22.81
N ASN A 20 8.18 -18.11 24.12
CA ASN A 20 7.24 -18.92 24.91
C ASN A 20 5.92 -18.17 25.14
N ASP A 21 4.98 -18.81 25.84
CA ASP A 21 3.62 -18.30 26.05
C ASP A 21 3.53 -16.99 26.86
N ASN A 22 4.64 -16.52 27.46
CA ASN A 22 4.67 -15.22 28.14
C ASN A 22 4.86 -14.03 27.18
N VAL A 23 5.03 -14.29 25.88
CA VAL A 23 5.25 -13.27 24.86
C VAL A 23 4.07 -13.27 23.88
N ILE A 24 3.51 -12.09 23.65
CA ILE A 24 2.48 -11.89 22.62
C ILE A 24 3.16 -11.43 21.33
N ILE A 25 3.09 -12.27 20.29
CA ILE A 25 3.58 -11.91 18.95
C ILE A 25 2.45 -11.28 18.16
N GLN A 26 2.63 -10.03 17.75
CA GLN A 26 1.70 -9.32 16.87
C GLN A 26 2.16 -9.42 15.42
N TRP A 27 1.28 -9.86 14.55
CA TRP A 27 1.48 -9.97 13.11
C TRP A 27 0.66 -8.88 12.42
N ILE A 28 1.34 -8.01 11.68
CA ILE A 28 0.75 -6.86 11.00
C ILE A 28 1.10 -7.01 9.51
N GLY A 29 0.11 -6.83 8.65
CA GLY A 29 0.28 -6.98 7.21
C GLY A 29 -1.04 -6.84 6.45
N ASP A 30 -0.95 -7.00 5.13
CA ASP A 30 -2.08 -6.99 4.22
C ASP A 30 -1.91 -8.10 3.16
N SER A 31 -2.72 -9.15 3.24
CA SER A 31 -2.66 -10.28 2.31
C SER A 31 -2.89 -9.89 0.84
N ASN A 32 -3.54 -8.76 0.56
CA ASN A 32 -3.67 -8.25 -0.81
C ASN A 32 -2.38 -7.61 -1.36
N GLN A 33 -1.36 -7.41 -0.52
CA GLN A 33 -0.06 -6.85 -0.89
C GLN A 33 1.06 -7.89 -0.89
N ALA A 34 0.71 -9.18 -0.82
CA ALA A 34 1.67 -10.27 -0.95
C ALA A 34 2.23 -10.30 -2.38
N ILE A 35 3.42 -9.74 -2.59
CA ILE A 35 4.07 -9.67 -3.90
C ILE A 35 5.33 -10.54 -3.98
N MET A 36 5.83 -11.03 -2.85
CA MET A 36 7.04 -11.87 -2.79
C MET A 36 6.74 -13.37 -2.92
N ASN A 37 5.46 -13.76 -2.87
CA ASN A 37 5.03 -15.16 -2.93
C ASN A 37 4.94 -15.71 -4.37
N TYR A 38 5.70 -15.18 -5.33
CA TYR A 38 5.65 -15.61 -6.73
C TYR A 38 5.96 -17.12 -6.94
N ASN A 39 6.64 -17.76 -5.97
CA ASN A 39 7.02 -19.17 -6.00
C ASN A 39 6.33 -20.04 -4.94
N GLU A 40 5.53 -19.45 -4.05
CA GLU A 40 4.79 -20.17 -3.00
C GLU A 40 3.29 -20.05 -3.31
N GLU A 41 2.57 -21.17 -3.38
CA GLU A 41 1.14 -21.16 -3.75
C GLU A 41 0.27 -20.42 -2.72
N GLU A 42 0.71 -20.34 -1.45
CA GLU A 42 -0.03 -19.71 -0.35
C GLU A 42 0.89 -18.99 0.65
N SER A 43 0.44 -17.82 1.13
CA SER A 43 1.08 -17.10 2.24
C SER A 43 1.10 -17.96 3.49
N ALA A 44 2.26 -18.08 4.15
CA ALA A 44 2.34 -18.79 5.43
C ALA A 44 1.56 -18.10 6.55
N TRP A 45 1.23 -16.82 6.38
CA TRP A 45 0.38 -16.06 7.27
C TRP A 45 -1.05 -15.99 6.74
N ASN A 46 -1.98 -16.59 7.49
CA ASN A 46 -3.42 -16.46 7.30
C ASN A 46 -4.04 -15.71 8.50
N PRO A 47 -4.46 -14.44 8.36
CA PRO A 47 -5.03 -13.66 9.46
C PRO A 47 -6.38 -14.17 9.96
N ASP A 48 -7.10 -15.00 9.18
CA ASP A 48 -8.38 -15.60 9.58
C ASP A 48 -8.21 -16.92 10.35
N ASP A 49 -6.97 -17.38 10.58
CA ASP A 49 -6.68 -18.52 11.44
C ASP A 49 -7.17 -18.24 12.88
N ARG A 50 -7.87 -19.20 13.48
CA ARG A 50 -8.46 -19.11 14.83
C ARG A 50 -7.43 -18.86 15.92
N LYS A 51 -6.15 -19.08 15.65
CA LYS A 51 -5.05 -18.78 16.58
C LYS A 51 -4.81 -17.28 16.78
N TYR A 52 -5.35 -16.41 15.92
CA TYR A 52 -5.17 -14.97 16.00
C TYR A 52 -6.40 -14.25 16.52
N GLY A 53 -6.19 -13.25 17.37
CA GLY A 53 -7.17 -12.19 17.59
C GLY A 53 -7.10 -11.19 16.44
N LEU A 54 -8.03 -11.27 15.47
CA LEU A 54 -7.99 -10.44 14.28
C LEU A 54 -8.54 -9.03 14.55
N LEU A 55 -7.69 -8.01 14.34
CA LEU A 55 -8.07 -6.60 14.33
C LEU A 55 -7.88 -6.03 12.92
N LYS A 56 -8.88 -5.30 12.42
CA LYS A 56 -8.87 -4.73 11.05
C LYS A 56 -8.69 -3.23 11.10
N LEU A 57 -7.71 -2.72 10.36
CA LEU A 57 -7.51 -1.29 10.11
C LEU A 57 -8.16 -0.92 8.78
N THR A 58 -9.43 -0.50 8.83
CA THR A 58 -10.21 -0.19 7.62
C THR A 58 -10.23 1.30 7.27
N ASP A 59 -9.72 2.16 8.15
CA ASP A 59 -9.75 3.62 8.00
C ASP A 59 -8.36 4.17 7.66
N SER A 60 -8.14 4.40 6.36
CA SER A 60 -6.87 4.89 5.86
C SER A 60 -6.72 6.39 6.01
N LYS A 61 -5.66 6.79 6.71
CA LYS A 61 -5.21 8.19 6.80
C LYS A 61 -4.25 8.60 5.68
N ARG A 62 -3.91 7.68 4.77
CA ARG A 62 -2.92 7.90 3.70
C ARG A 62 -3.54 8.02 2.32
N VAL A 63 -4.74 7.49 2.11
CA VAL A 63 -5.45 7.58 0.83
C VAL A 63 -6.69 8.46 0.96
N SER A 64 -7.00 9.22 -0.09
CA SER A 64 -8.25 9.96 -0.18
C SER A 64 -9.44 9.02 -0.41
N GLN A 65 -10.64 9.44 -0.02
CA GLN A 65 -11.84 8.63 -0.25
C GLN A 65 -12.05 8.25 -1.73
N PRO A 66 -11.89 9.17 -2.73
CA PRO A 66 -12.00 8.78 -4.14
C PRO A 66 -10.99 7.73 -4.60
N ILE A 67 -9.79 7.68 -3.99
CA ILE A 67 -8.79 6.65 -4.29
C ILE A 67 -9.17 5.32 -3.61
N ALA A 68 -9.61 5.37 -2.35
CA ALA A 68 -10.08 4.18 -1.62
C ALA A 68 -11.23 3.47 -2.34
N ASP A 69 -12.14 4.23 -2.94
CA ASP A 69 -13.27 3.68 -3.72
C ASP A 69 -12.85 2.93 -4.98
N ILE A 70 -11.67 3.20 -5.53
CA ILE A 70 -11.10 2.41 -6.61
C ILE A 70 -10.35 1.21 -6.05
N ILE A 71 -9.44 1.41 -5.09
CA ILE A 71 -8.59 0.35 -4.51
C ILE A 71 -9.43 -0.84 -4.03
N LYS A 72 -10.58 -0.58 -3.39
CA LYS A 72 -11.48 -1.64 -2.90
C LYS A 72 -11.92 -2.66 -3.96
N ASN A 73 -11.91 -2.26 -5.24
CA ASN A 73 -12.37 -3.05 -6.36
C ASN A 73 -11.25 -3.64 -7.22
N VAL A 74 -10.03 -3.10 -7.12
CA VAL A 74 -8.87 -3.53 -7.94
C VAL A 74 -7.98 -4.54 -7.20
N ALA A 75 -8.09 -4.61 -5.87
CA ALA A 75 -7.38 -5.61 -5.08
C ALA A 75 -7.79 -7.05 -5.43
N VAL A 76 -6.87 -8.01 -5.27
CA VAL A 76 -7.09 -9.43 -5.52
C VAL A 76 -8.33 -9.93 -4.77
N ASN A 77 -8.38 -9.66 -3.47
CA ASN A 77 -9.57 -9.84 -2.66
C ASN A 77 -10.19 -8.48 -2.37
N LYS A 78 -11.46 -8.31 -2.74
CA LYS A 78 -12.20 -7.07 -2.49
C LYS A 78 -12.21 -6.74 -0.99
N TYR A 79 -11.82 -5.51 -0.65
CA TYR A 79 -11.97 -5.02 0.72
C TYR A 79 -13.46 -4.79 1.00
N LYS A 80 -14.00 -5.48 2.03
CA LYS A 80 -15.40 -5.28 2.46
C LYS A 80 -15.65 -3.86 2.96
N VAL A 81 -14.66 -3.30 3.67
CA VAL A 81 -14.69 -1.94 4.21
C VAL A 81 -13.30 -1.33 4.06
N LEU A 82 -13.22 -0.21 3.37
CA LEU A 82 -12.03 0.64 3.26
C LEU A 82 -12.49 2.10 3.14
N SER A 83 -12.25 2.91 4.17
CA SER A 83 -12.47 4.35 4.13
C SER A 83 -11.17 5.09 3.91
N GLY A 84 -11.23 6.17 3.13
CA GLY A 84 -10.12 7.11 2.96
C GLY A 84 -10.42 8.44 3.66
N GLN A 85 -9.46 9.35 3.58
CA GLN A 85 -9.63 10.72 4.05
C GLN A 85 -10.69 11.46 3.23
N SER A 86 -11.75 11.92 3.89
CA SER A 86 -12.87 12.64 3.27
C SER A 86 -12.56 14.09 2.94
N ASN A 87 -11.62 14.71 3.66
CA ASN A 87 -11.20 16.10 3.44
C ASN A 87 -10.26 16.28 2.24
N VAL A 88 -9.79 15.19 1.63
CA VAL A 88 -8.94 15.22 0.44
C VAL A 88 -9.76 14.71 -0.75
N ASN A 89 -10.11 15.59 -1.69
CA ASN A 89 -10.84 15.20 -2.90
C ASN A 89 -9.88 15.04 -4.10
N LEU A 90 -8.90 14.16 -3.98
CA LEU A 90 -7.98 13.84 -5.06
C LEU A 90 -8.58 12.72 -5.92
N LYS A 91 -9.02 13.07 -7.13
CA LYS A 91 -9.46 12.09 -8.13
C LYS A 91 -8.27 11.31 -8.69
N PRO A 92 -8.40 9.98 -8.85
CA PRO A 92 -7.44 9.13 -9.57
C PRO A 92 -7.16 9.66 -10.98
N VAL A 93 -5.91 9.56 -11.43
CA VAL A 93 -5.46 9.99 -12.76
C VAL A 93 -4.67 8.87 -13.41
N ILE A 94 -4.98 8.57 -14.66
CA ILE A 94 -4.23 7.65 -15.50
C ILE A 94 -3.39 8.49 -16.46
N ILE A 95 -2.08 8.23 -16.52
CA ILE A 95 -1.18 8.82 -17.51
C ILE A 95 -0.99 7.78 -18.61
N LEU A 96 -1.54 8.07 -19.80
CA LEU A 96 -1.35 7.24 -20.98
C LEU A 96 -0.06 7.66 -21.68
N PHE A 97 0.75 6.68 -22.09
CA PHE A 97 2.00 6.88 -22.79
C PHE A 97 2.25 5.73 -23.77
N ASP A 98 3.16 5.95 -24.71
CA ASP A 98 3.67 4.97 -25.66
C ASP A 98 5.21 4.90 -25.58
N GLU A 99 5.83 4.07 -26.42
CA GLU A 99 7.29 3.90 -26.44
C GLU A 99 8.05 5.21 -26.71
N HIS A 100 7.47 6.14 -27.46
CA HIS A 100 8.08 7.43 -27.80
C HIS A 100 7.90 8.48 -26.69
N THR A 101 6.88 8.33 -25.85
CA THR A 101 6.50 9.31 -24.82
C THR A 101 6.72 8.82 -23.39
N LYS A 102 7.13 7.56 -23.16
CA LYS A 102 7.36 6.98 -21.83
C LYS A 102 8.33 7.79 -20.95
N SER A 103 9.34 8.43 -21.54
CA SER A 103 10.28 9.29 -20.82
C SER A 103 9.61 10.51 -20.17
N ASN A 104 8.44 10.93 -20.67
CA ASN A 104 7.73 12.12 -20.21
C ASN A 104 6.79 11.82 -19.03
N VAL A 105 6.59 10.55 -18.66
CA VAL A 105 5.66 10.16 -17.58
C VAL A 105 6.03 10.82 -16.25
N LEU A 106 7.32 10.84 -15.90
CA LEU A 106 7.81 11.46 -14.66
C LEU A 106 7.56 12.98 -14.65
N GLN A 107 7.86 13.65 -15.76
CA GLN A 107 7.58 15.08 -15.91
C GLN A 107 6.08 15.34 -15.76
N LYS A 108 5.24 14.55 -16.44
CA LYS A 108 3.79 14.74 -16.39
C LYS A 108 3.23 14.52 -14.99
N TYR A 109 3.74 13.51 -14.28
CA TYR A 109 3.40 13.26 -12.89
C TYR A 109 3.77 14.45 -11.98
N ALA A 110 4.96 15.04 -12.16
CA ALA A 110 5.39 16.20 -11.40
C ALA A 110 4.48 17.42 -11.66
N GLU A 111 4.16 17.71 -12.93
CA GLU A 111 3.22 18.77 -13.32
C GLU A 111 1.84 18.60 -12.66
N LEU A 112 1.30 17.37 -12.68
CA LEU A 112 0.01 17.06 -12.07
C LEU A 112 0.03 17.25 -10.55
N THR A 113 1.11 16.83 -9.90
CA THR A 113 1.29 16.96 -8.45
C THR A 113 1.38 18.43 -8.02
N ILE A 114 2.09 19.27 -8.79
CA ILE A 114 2.20 20.71 -8.53
C ILE A 114 0.87 21.43 -8.77
N SER A 115 0.22 21.17 -9.91
CA SER A 115 -1.00 21.87 -10.32
C SER A 115 -2.18 21.60 -9.39
N LYS A 116 -2.26 20.40 -8.81
CA LYS A 116 -3.28 20.04 -7.81
C LYS A 116 -2.99 20.59 -6.41
N ASN A 117 -1.97 21.43 -6.26
CA ASN A 117 -1.69 22.24 -5.06
C ASN A 117 -1.50 21.42 -3.76
N HIS A 118 -1.10 20.15 -3.86
CA HIS A 118 -0.79 19.29 -2.71
C HIS A 118 0.57 19.61 -2.06
N PHE A 119 1.33 20.55 -2.65
CA PHE A 119 2.58 21.09 -2.08
C PHE A 119 2.42 22.60 -1.87
N SER A 120 1.92 23.01 -0.70
CA SER A 120 2.02 24.41 -0.27
C SER A 120 3.46 24.83 0.06
N ILE A 121 4.40 23.88 0.21
CA ILE A 121 5.75 24.13 0.73
C ILE A 121 6.87 24.05 -0.35
N MET A 122 6.64 23.40 -1.50
CA MET A 122 7.73 23.14 -2.48
C MET A 122 7.73 23.99 -3.76
N LYS A 123 6.85 25.00 -3.90
CA LYS A 123 6.78 25.82 -5.12
C LYS A 123 8.10 26.50 -5.51
N LYS A 124 9.06 26.69 -4.59
CA LYS A 124 10.32 27.39 -4.86
C LYS A 124 11.48 26.50 -5.35
N ASN A 125 11.51 25.21 -5.01
CA ASN A 125 12.70 24.37 -5.25
C ASN A 125 12.57 23.38 -6.43
N LEU A 126 11.35 22.98 -6.82
CA LEU A 126 11.19 22.00 -7.90
C LEU A 126 11.36 22.61 -9.31
N TYR A 127 10.91 23.86 -9.51
CA TYR A 127 11.05 24.59 -10.78
C TYR A 127 12.52 24.78 -11.21
N MET A 128 13.45 24.84 -10.25
CA MET A 128 14.88 25.07 -10.52
C MET A 128 15.66 23.79 -10.90
N LYS A 129 15.09 22.60 -10.67
CA LYS A 129 15.80 21.32 -10.91
C LYS A 129 15.48 20.67 -12.27
N PHE A 130 14.38 21.04 -12.91
CA PHE A 130 13.97 20.48 -14.21
C PHE A 130 14.39 21.34 -15.42
N HIS A 131 15.07 22.46 -15.20
CA HIS A 131 15.58 23.36 -16.25
C HIS A 131 17.11 23.54 -16.21
N LYS A 132 17.85 22.48 -15.84
CA LYS A 132 19.31 22.40 -16.02
C LYS A 132 19.68 21.17 -16.81
#